data_AF-A0A7S0WHA6-F1
#
_entry.id   AF-A0A7S0WHA6-F1
#
_cell.length_a   1.000
_cell.length_b   1.000
_cell.length_c   1.000
_cell.angle_alpha   90.00
_cell.angle_beta   90.00
_cell.angle_gamma   90.00
#
_symmetry.space_group_name_H-M   'P 1'
#
loop_
_entity.id
_entity.type
_entity.pdbx_description
1 polymer ?
#
loop_
_entity_poly.entity_id
_entity_poly.type
_entity_poly.pdbx_seq_one_letter_code
_entity_poly.pdbx_strand_id
1 'polypeptide(L)'
;NCKNSKCLKLYCECFASGRYCDDCNCLACKNSLESAHERQQAIEQTLERNPNAFRPKIAVLASPARGERASAGAGGTDADLIARHNRGCHCKRSGCLKK
;
A
#
# COMPACT_ATOMS: atom_id res chain seq x y z
N ASN A 1 11.11 11.28 -5.11
CA ASN A 1 10.96 12.55 -5.85
C ASN A 1 10.06 12.33 -7.08
N CYS A 2 8.88 12.95 -7.09
CA CYS A 2 7.89 12.83 -8.16
C CYS A 2 8.06 13.96 -9.20
N LYS A 3 8.34 13.62 -10.46
CA LYS A 3 8.55 14.62 -11.53
C LYS A 3 7.35 14.83 -12.45
N ASN A 4 6.67 13.74 -12.81
CA ASN A 4 5.62 13.76 -13.85
C ASN A 4 4.21 13.47 -13.31
N SER A 5 4.10 12.97 -12.08
CA SER A 5 2.80 12.58 -11.51
C SER A 5 2.05 13.75 -10.89
N LYS A 6 2.71 14.89 -10.63
CA LYS A 6 2.20 15.99 -9.80
C LYS A 6 1.67 15.51 -8.43
N CYS A 7 2.13 14.33 -8.00
CA CYS A 7 1.61 13.60 -6.84
C CYS A 7 0.11 13.24 -6.89
N LEU A 8 -0.49 13.17 -8.09
CA LEU A 8 -1.90 12.80 -8.31
C LEU A 8 -2.06 11.39 -8.91
N LYS A 9 -1.03 10.55 -8.80
CA LYS A 9 -1.03 9.17 -9.29
C LYS A 9 -0.38 8.28 -8.25
N LEU A 10 -0.74 7.00 -8.24
CA LEU A 10 -0.19 5.98 -7.32
C LEU A 10 1.33 5.72 -7.47
N TYR A 11 2.01 6.40 -8.40
CA TYR A 11 3.47 6.47 -8.46
C TYR A 11 4.07 7.29 -7.30
N CYS A 12 3.27 8.18 -6.70
CA CYS A 12 3.65 8.92 -5.50
C CYS A 12 3.24 8.11 -4.27
N GLU A 13 4.18 7.87 -3.37
CA GLU A 13 3.95 7.10 -2.14
C GLU A 13 3.02 7.85 -1.16
N CYS A 14 3.13 9.17 -1.07
CA CYS A 14 2.23 10.00 -0.25
C CYS A 14 0.78 9.82 -0.71
N PHE A 15 0.55 9.98 -2.02
CA PHE A 15 -0.77 9.84 -2.62
C PHE A 15 -1.31 8.40 -2.51
N ALA A 16 -0.49 7.39 -2.78
CA ALA A 16 -0.87 5.99 -2.64
C ALA A 16 -1.24 5.61 -1.20
N SER A 17 -0.66 6.30 -0.21
CA SER A 17 -0.98 6.14 1.22
C SER A 17 -2.15 7.02 1.68
N GLY A 18 -2.79 7.77 0.77
CA GLY A 18 -3.88 8.69 1.09
C GLY A 18 -3.46 9.95 1.85
N ARG A 19 -2.16 10.22 1.98
CA ARG A 19 -1.61 11.38 2.71
C ARG A 19 -1.27 12.52 1.76
N TYR A 20 -1.28 13.74 2.28
CA TYR A 20 -0.72 14.89 1.57
C TYR A 20 0.80 14.78 1.49
N CYS A 21 1.40 15.46 0.52
CA CYS A 21 2.84 15.65 0.52
C CYS A 21 3.20 16.66 1.59
N ASP A 22 4.19 16.31 2.41
CA ASP A 22 4.73 17.13 3.49
C ASP A 22 6.26 17.16 3.33
N ASP A 23 6.84 18.36 3.24
CA ASP A 23 8.27 18.61 2.98
C ASP A 23 8.91 17.71 1.89
N CYS A 24 8.16 17.46 0.80
CA CYS A 24 8.61 16.55 -0.25
C CYS A 24 9.30 17.32 -1.40
N ASN A 25 10.40 16.76 -1.92
CA ASN A 25 11.13 17.30 -3.07
C ASN A 25 10.43 17.13 -4.44
N CYS A 26 9.10 17.12 -4.50
CA CYS A 26 8.32 16.88 -5.72
C CYS A 26 8.31 18.10 -6.65
N LEU A 27 8.25 17.88 -7.97
CA LEU A 27 8.04 18.96 -8.93
C LEU A 27 6.55 19.17 -9.20
N ALA A 28 6.11 20.43 -9.15
CA ALA A 28 4.71 20.84 -9.39
C ALA A 28 3.70 19.98 -8.60
N CYS A 29 3.93 19.83 -7.29
CA CYS A 29 3.08 19.03 -6.42
C CYS A 29 1.65 19.60 -6.37
N LYS A 30 0.67 18.73 -6.59
CA LYS A 30 -0.76 19.03 -6.42
C LYS A 30 -1.43 18.13 -5.38
N ASN A 31 -0.64 17.37 -4.63
CA ASN A 31 -1.11 16.62 -3.47
C ASN A 31 -0.97 17.47 -2.19
N SER A 32 -1.64 18.63 -2.19
CA SER A 32 -1.67 19.61 -1.11
C SER A 32 -3.11 20.05 -0.83
N LEU A 33 -3.31 20.77 0.28
CA LEU A 33 -4.62 21.32 0.62
C LEU A 33 -5.07 22.42 -0.36
N GLU A 34 -4.14 23.23 -0.88
CA GLU A 34 -4.46 24.26 -1.89
C GLU A 34 -5.03 23.67 -3.19
N SER A 35 -4.57 22.48 -3.59
CA SER A 35 -5.05 21.77 -4.78
C SER A 35 -6.08 20.68 -4.47
N ALA A 36 -6.88 20.84 -3.40
CA ALA A 36 -7.83 19.83 -2.93
C ALA A 36 -8.81 19.34 -4.01
N HIS A 37 -9.28 20.24 -4.88
CA HIS A 37 -10.19 19.89 -5.97
C HIS A 37 -9.54 18.94 -6.99
N GLU A 38 -8.32 19.24 -7.43
CA GLU A 38 -7.57 18.39 -8.37
C GLU A 38 -7.20 17.04 -7.72
N ARG A 39 -6.87 17.07 -6.42
CA ARG A 39 -6.62 15.86 -5.65
C ARG A 39 -7.85 14.97 -5.56
N GLN A 40 -9.04 15.55 -5.30
CA GLN A 40 -10.28 14.79 -5.20
C GLN A 40 -10.64 14.12 -6.52
N GLN A 41 -10.56 14.86 -7.64
CA GLN A 41 -10.77 14.29 -8.97
C GLN A 41 -9.81 13.13 -9.26
N ALA A 42 -8.53 13.27 -8.89
CA ALA A 42 -7.55 12.21 -9.07
C ALA A 42 -7.86 10.96 -8.23
N ILE A 43 -8.38 11.14 -7.01
CA ILE A 43 -8.84 10.03 -6.14
C ILE A 43 -10.02 9.32 -6.79
N GLU A 44 -11.03 10.07 -7.21
CA GLU A 44 -12.24 9.54 -7.85
C GLU A 44 -11.90 8.73 -9.12
N GLN A 45 -11.13 9.32 -10.04
CA GLN A 45 -10.68 8.62 -11.25
C GLN A 45 -9.85 7.37 -10.95
N THR A 46 -9.08 7.38 -9.86
CA THR A 46 -8.29 6.21 -9.44
C THR A 46 -9.18 5.10 -8.91
N LEU A 47 -10.21 5.45 -8.12
CA LEU A 47 -11.19 4.51 -7.58
C LEU A 47 -12.12 3.94 -8.64
N GLU A 48 -12.54 4.74 -9.62
CA GLU A 48 -13.35 4.30 -10.75
C GLU A 48 -12.64 3.20 -11.56
N ARG A 49 -11.34 3.37 -11.80
CA ARG A 49 -10.51 2.36 -12.47
C ARG A 49 -10.24 1.14 -11.59
N ASN A 50 -10.11 1.35 -10.29
CA ASN A 50 -9.82 0.28 -9.34
C ASN A 50 -10.31 0.66 -7.93
N PRO A 51 -11.43 0.08 -7.45
CA PRO A 51 -11.97 0.43 -6.13
C PRO A 51 -11.06 0.03 -4.96
N ASN A 52 -10.10 -0.87 -5.19
CA ASN A 52 -9.11 -1.29 -4.19
C ASN A 52 -7.77 -0.53 -4.32
N ALA A 53 -7.70 0.55 -5.09
CA ALA A 53 -6.46 1.26 -5.40
C ALA A 53 -5.69 1.79 -4.17
N PHE A 54 -6.42 2.24 -3.16
CA PHE A 54 -5.87 2.80 -1.92
C PHE A 54 -5.90 1.80 -0.75
N ARG A 55 -6.31 0.55 -0.99
CA ARG A 55 -6.20 -0.51 0.02
C ARG A 55 -4.76 -1.03 0.08
N PRO A 56 -4.28 -1.51 1.24
CA PRO A 56 -2.97 -2.13 1.35
C PRO A 56 -2.79 -3.24 0.30
N LYS A 57 -1.73 -3.15 -0.51
CA LYS A 57 -1.44 -4.15 -1.56
C LYS A 57 -1.04 -5.50 -0.98
N ILE A 58 -0.46 -5.49 0.22
CA ILE A 58 -0.04 -6.66 0.98
C ILE A 58 -1.00 -6.79 2.16
N ALA A 59 -1.75 -7.88 2.19
CA ALA A 59 -2.50 -8.25 3.38
C ALA A 59 -1.53 -8.90 4.38
N VAL A 60 -1.58 -8.42 5.62
CA VAL A 60 -1.02 -9.14 6.76
C VAL A 60 -2.19 -9.94 7.32
N LEU A 61 -2.23 -11.23 7.00
CA LEU A 61 -3.21 -12.14 7.59
C LEU A 61 -2.55 -12.79 8.80
N ALA A 62 -3.21 -12.72 9.96
CA ALA A 62 -2.91 -13.63 11.06
C ALA A 62 -3.36 -15.03 10.60
N SER A 63 -2.45 -16.01 10.63
CA SER A 63 -2.70 -17.36 10.15
C SER A 63 -3.99 -17.94 10.78
N PRO A 64 -4.95 -18.47 9.98
CA PRO A 64 -5.99 -19.31 10.54
C PRO A 64 -5.29 -20.61 10.94
N ALA A 65 -5.09 -20.79 12.24
CA ALA A 65 -4.67 -22.06 12.80
C ALA A 65 -5.56 -23.16 12.19
N ARG A 66 -4.93 -24.13 11.52
CA ARG A 66 -5.58 -25.41 11.25
C ARG A 66 -6.03 -25.98 12.60
N GLY A 67 -7.24 -26.51 12.65
CA GLY A 67 -7.95 -26.86 13.87
C GLY A 67 -7.18 -27.71 14.88
N GLU A 68 -7.60 -27.55 16.14
CA GLU A 68 -7.36 -28.36 17.35
C GLU A 68 -6.23 -29.41 17.34
N ARG A 69 -5.25 -29.19 18.23
CA ARG A 69 -5.05 -30.04 19.41
C ARG A 69 -4.16 -29.37 20.45
N ALA A 70 -4.55 -29.53 21.72
CA ALA A 70 -3.92 -28.99 22.92
C ALA A 70 -2.48 -29.49 23.14
N SER A 71 -1.58 -28.63 23.64
CA SER A 71 -0.87 -28.84 24.92
C SER A 71 0.04 -27.65 25.26
N ALA A 72 0.34 -27.53 26.55
CA ALA A 72 1.02 -26.43 27.24
C ALA A 72 2.46 -26.14 26.76
N GLY A 73 2.89 -24.88 26.86
CA GLY A 73 4.29 -24.50 26.78
C GLY A 73 4.50 -23.00 26.53
N ALA A 74 5.09 -22.31 27.50
CA ALA A 74 5.38 -20.88 27.48
C ALA A 74 6.50 -20.52 26.47
N GLY A 75 6.37 -19.39 25.79
CA GLY A 75 7.45 -18.76 25.01
C GLY A 75 6.95 -18.11 23.73
N GLY A 76 6.57 -16.82 23.79
CA GLY A 76 6.19 -16.05 22.62
C GLY A 76 7.39 -15.82 21.69
N THR A 77 7.24 -16.15 20.41
CA THR A 77 8.14 -15.72 19.34
C THR A 77 7.32 -15.26 18.14
N ASP A 78 7.85 -14.26 17.44
CA ASP A 78 7.33 -13.49 16.30
C ASP A 78 7.11 -14.35 15.02
N ALA A 79 6.48 -15.52 15.18
CA ALA A 79 6.32 -16.50 14.12
C ALA A 79 4.97 -16.35 13.41
N ASP A 80 5.04 -16.07 12.11
CA ASP A 80 4.03 -16.36 11.09
C ASP A 80 3.00 -15.26 10.76
N LEU A 81 3.45 -14.02 10.55
CA LEU A 81 2.70 -13.05 9.75
C LEU A 81 2.99 -13.26 8.25
N ILE A 82 2.13 -13.99 7.54
CA ILE A 82 2.30 -14.24 6.10
C ILE A 82 1.81 -13.01 5.32
N ALA A 83 2.76 -12.16 4.93
CA ALA A 83 2.54 -11.01 4.06
C ALA A 83 2.30 -11.46 2.60
N ARG A 84 1.06 -11.36 2.10
CA ARG A 84 0.70 -11.77 0.72
C ARG A 84 0.07 -10.63 -0.08
N HIS A 85 0.48 -10.51 -1.34
CA HIS A 85 -0.13 -9.58 -2.29
C HIS A 85 -1.54 -10.05 -2.66
N ASN A 86 -2.52 -9.15 -2.53
CA ASN A 86 -3.94 -9.46 -2.76
C ASN A 86 -4.29 -9.88 -4.21
N ARG A 87 -3.43 -9.56 -5.19
CA ARG A 87 -3.61 -9.97 -6.60
C ARG A 87 -2.44 -10.78 -7.15
N GLY A 88 -1.56 -11.27 -6.27
CA GLY A 88 -0.26 -11.79 -6.66
C GLY A 88 0.71 -10.66 -7.08
N CYS A 89 1.94 -11.06 -7.40
CA CYS A 89 3.00 -10.17 -7.84
C CYS A 89 3.56 -10.63 -9.19
N HIS A 90 4.17 -9.70 -9.93
CA HIS A 90 4.76 -9.98 -11.25
C HIS A 90 6.30 -10.12 -11.18
N CYS A 91 6.82 -10.56 -10.04
CA CYS A 91 8.25 -10.67 -9.80
C CYS A 91 8.87 -11.73 -10.73
N LYS A 92 9.72 -11.28 -11.66
CA LYS A 92 10.45 -12.19 -12.57
C LYS A 92 11.86 -12.56 -12.08
N ARG A 93 12.49 -11.70 -11.28
CA ARG A 93 13.91 -11.83 -10.90
C ARG A 93 14.18 -11.78 -9.39
N SER A 94 13.31 -11.16 -8.61
CA SER A 94 13.52 -10.98 -7.17
C SER A 94 13.19 -12.22 -6.34
N GLY A 95 12.69 -13.29 -6.96
CA GLY A 95 12.20 -14.48 -6.23
C GLY A 95 11.12 -14.16 -5.19
N CYS A 96 10.45 -13.01 -5.31
CA CYS A 96 9.51 -12.49 -4.31
C CYS A 96 10.13 -12.17 -2.93
N LEU A 97 11.46 -12.07 -2.83
CA LEU A 97 12.18 -11.79 -1.58
C LEU A 97 12.51 -10.30 -1.36
N LYS A 98 12.09 -9.42 -2.28
CA LYS A 98 12.33 -7.97 -2.21
C LYS A 98 11.00 -7.22 -2.14
N LYS A 99 11.00 -6.14 -1.35
CA LYS A 99 9.90 -5.17 -1.28
C LYS A 99 9.75 -4.39 -2.59
#